data_AF-A0A357SYS5-F1
#
_entry.id   AF-A0A357SYS5-F1
#
_cell.length_a   1.000
_cell.length_b   1.000
_cell.length_c   1.000
_cell.angle_alpha   90.00
_cell.angle_beta   90.00
_cell.angle_gamma   90.00
#
_symmetry.space_group_name_H-M   'P 1'
#
loop_
_entity.id
_entity.type
_entity.pdbx_description
1 polymer ?
#
loop_
_entity_poly.entity_id
_entity_poly.type
_entity_poly.pdbx_seq_one_letter_code
_entity_poly.pdbx_strand_id
1 'polypeptide(L)'
;APTFAEIGYEEIQVTEVRAIAGPPNMPAAAVEFYEDMLRKITETDEWKQNYIEKNLLVNNYLNAADTKEYHEKMIDVNIKTFKEVGYLK
;
A
#
# COMPACT_ATOMS: atom_id res chain seq x y z
N ALA A 1 1.61 -19.26 -6.93
CA ALA A 1 0.33 -19.84 -6.45
C ALA A 1 -0.80 -19.06 -7.11
N PRO A 2 -1.97 -19.67 -7.39
CA PRO A 2 -3.10 -18.91 -7.91
C PRO A 2 -3.58 -17.89 -6.88
N THR A 3 -4.09 -16.77 -7.38
CA THR A 3 -4.77 -15.73 -6.61
C THR A 3 -6.16 -16.20 -6.16
N PHE A 4 -6.77 -15.50 -5.20
CA PHE A 4 -8.15 -15.77 -4.78
C PHE A 4 -9.16 -15.65 -5.94
N ALA A 5 -8.96 -14.67 -6.83
CA ALA A 5 -9.78 -14.50 -8.03
C ALA A 5 -9.68 -15.72 -8.97
N GLU A 6 -8.47 -16.23 -9.22
CA GLU A 6 -8.25 -17.40 -10.08
C GLU A 6 -8.91 -18.69 -9.56
N ILE A 7 -9.27 -18.74 -8.27
CA ILE A 7 -9.97 -19.88 -7.66
C ILE A 7 -11.45 -19.59 -7.33
N GLY A 8 -11.99 -18.47 -7.82
CA GLY A 8 -13.43 -18.16 -7.75
C GLY A 8 -13.87 -17.22 -6.62
N TYR A 9 -12.95 -16.54 -5.95
CA TYR A 9 -13.24 -15.54 -4.91
C TYR A 9 -12.73 -14.15 -5.34
N GLU A 10 -13.34 -13.57 -6.36
CA GLU A 10 -12.93 -12.28 -6.94
C GLU A 10 -13.03 -11.10 -5.95
N GLU A 11 -13.96 -11.20 -5.00
CA GLU A 11 -14.21 -10.20 -3.96
C GLU A 11 -13.13 -10.20 -2.86
N ILE A 12 -12.35 -11.26 -2.74
CA ILE A 12 -11.31 -11.38 -1.71
C ILE A 12 -10.03 -10.68 -2.18
N GLN A 13 -9.88 -9.43 -1.76
CA GLN A 13 -8.68 -8.62 -2.00
C GLN A 13 -7.94 -8.40 -0.68
N VAL A 14 -7.09 -9.36 -0.31
CA VAL A 14 -6.20 -9.23 0.85
C VAL A 14 -4.84 -8.79 0.36
N THR A 15 -4.41 -7.59 0.77
CA THR A 15 -3.09 -7.06 0.44
C THR A 15 -2.52 -6.36 1.66
N GLU A 16 -1.28 -6.71 2.01
CA GLU A 16 -0.50 -5.97 2.99
C GLU A 16 0.37 -4.94 2.27
N VAL A 17 0.32 -3.69 2.72
CA VAL A 17 1.11 -2.59 2.15
C VAL A 17 2.13 -2.06 3.15
N ARG A 18 3.20 -1.47 2.62
CA ARG A 18 4.20 -0.75 3.40
C ARG A 18 4.13 0.72 2.99
N ALA A 19 3.81 1.58 3.95
CA ALA A 19 3.66 3.02 3.72
C ALA A 19 4.55 3.82 4.69
N ILE A 20 4.95 5.01 4.25
CA ILE A 20 5.66 6.00 5.07
C ILE A 20 4.69 7.16 5.31
N ALA A 21 4.49 7.52 6.58
CA ALA A 21 3.61 8.61 6.97
C ALA A 21 4.41 9.79 7.50
N GLY A 22 4.14 10.98 6.96
CA GLY A 22 4.62 12.24 7.52
C GLY A 22 3.69 12.77 8.63
N PRO A 23 4.14 13.76 9.42
CA PRO A 23 3.28 14.44 10.37
C PRO A 23 2.14 15.20 9.66
N PRO A 24 1.03 15.50 10.36
CA PRO A 24 -0.02 16.34 9.81
C PRO A 24 0.52 17.73 9.44
N ASN A 25 -0.02 18.33 8.38
CA ASN A 25 0.35 19.66 7.88
C ASN A 25 1.83 19.81 7.49
N MET A 26 2.47 18.74 7.02
CA MET A 26 3.82 18.80 6.46
C MET A 26 3.87 19.81 5.29
N PRO A 27 4.90 20.68 5.21
CA PRO A 27 5.02 21.63 4.10
C PRO A 27 5.04 20.94 2.74
N ALA A 28 4.38 21.51 1.73
CA ALA A 28 4.28 20.92 0.39
C ALA A 28 5.65 20.58 -0.23
N ALA A 29 6.63 21.48 -0.11
CA ALA A 29 7.99 21.25 -0.59
C ALA A 29 8.69 20.06 0.11
N ALA A 30 8.35 19.80 1.38
CA ALA A 30 8.89 18.64 2.09
C ALA A 30 8.22 17.35 1.60
N VAL A 31 6.91 17.37 1.35
CA VAL A 31 6.19 16.22 0.74
C VAL A 31 6.79 15.88 -0.62
N GLU A 32 6.94 16.88 -1.50
CA GLU A 32 7.53 16.71 -2.84
C GLU A 32 8.95 16.13 -2.79
N PHE A 33 9.78 16.64 -1.88
CA PHE A 33 11.13 16.11 -1.67
C PHE A 33 11.12 14.62 -1.31
N TYR A 34 10.28 14.21 -0.36
CA TYR A 34 10.22 12.81 0.06
C TYR A 34 9.60 11.90 -1.00
N GLU A 35 8.58 12.36 -1.72
CA GLU A 35 8.02 11.60 -2.85
C GLU A 35 9.07 11.32 -3.91
N ASP A 36 9.81 12.34 -4.35
CA ASP A 36 10.86 12.16 -5.36
C ASP A 36 11.98 11.24 -4.86
N MET A 37 12.43 11.43 -3.61
CA MET A 37 13.44 10.58 -2.98
C MET A 37 12.98 9.11 -2.93
N LEU A 38 11.77 8.85 -2.44
CA LEU A 38 11.24 7.49 -2.28
C LEU A 38 11.02 6.83 -3.65
N ARG A 39 10.48 7.55 -4.63
CA ARG A 39 10.33 7.05 -6.00
C ARG A 39 11.68 6.59 -6.55
N LYS A 40 12.72 7.43 -6.46
CA LYS A 40 14.08 7.10 -6.92
C LYS A 40 14.63 5.86 -6.22
N ILE A 41 14.43 5.72 -4.91
CA ILE A 41 14.84 4.51 -4.17
C ILE A 41 14.16 3.27 -4.76
N THR A 42 12.84 3.32 -4.98
CA THR A 42 12.08 2.16 -5.51
C THR A 42 12.46 1.76 -6.94
N GLU A 43 13.09 2.67 -7.68
CA GLU A 43 13.58 2.45 -9.04
C GLU A 43 14.95 1.76 -9.08
N THR A 44 15.71 1.73 -7.98
CA THR A 44 17.04 1.12 -7.92
C THR A 44 17.01 -0.41 -8.03
N ASP A 45 18.08 -0.98 -8.60
CA ASP A 45 18.24 -2.44 -8.68
C ASP A 45 18.40 -3.06 -7.30
N GLU A 46 19.07 -2.39 -6.37
CA GLU A 46 19.18 -2.82 -4.97
C GLU A 46 17.80 -2.99 -4.34
N TRP A 47 16.89 -2.02 -4.53
CA TRP A 47 15.53 -2.14 -4.03
C TRP A 47 14.77 -3.30 -4.69
N LYS A 48 14.79 -3.36 -6.03
CA LYS A 48 14.04 -4.37 -6.78
C LYS A 48 14.52 -5.79 -6.48
N GLN A 49 15.83 -6.02 -6.55
CA GLN A 49 16.41 -7.36 -6.48
C GLN A 49 16.72 -7.78 -5.04
N ASN A 50 17.29 -6.87 -4.23
CA ASN A 50 17.77 -7.22 -2.90
C ASN A 50 16.74 -6.99 -1.79
N TYR A 51 15.68 -6.22 -2.03
CA TYR A 51 14.58 -6.07 -1.08
C TYR A 51 13.28 -6.71 -1.59
N ILE A 52 12.73 -6.27 -2.73
CA ILE A 52 11.40 -6.71 -3.19
C ILE A 52 11.38 -8.19 -3.53
N GLU A 53 12.25 -8.66 -4.43
CA GLU A 53 12.26 -10.07 -4.86
C GLU A 53 12.55 -11.03 -3.70
N LYS A 54 13.54 -10.71 -2.85
CA LYS A 54 13.90 -11.56 -1.69
C LYS A 54 12.77 -11.71 -0.68
N ASN A 55 11.91 -10.70 -0.56
CA ASN A 55 10.79 -10.71 0.38
C ASN A 55 9.45 -11.07 -0.30
N LEU A 56 9.47 -11.52 -1.56
CA LEU A 56 8.28 -11.89 -2.35
C LEU A 56 7.24 -10.76 -2.39
N LEU A 57 7.71 -9.52 -2.49
CA LEU A 57 6.85 -8.34 -2.52
C LEU A 57 6.56 -7.92 -3.97
N VAL A 58 5.55 -7.06 -4.13
CA VAL A 58 5.26 -6.37 -5.39
C VAL A 58 5.82 -4.96 -5.30
N ASN A 59 6.64 -4.56 -6.27
CA ASN A 59 7.13 -3.18 -6.34
C ASN A 59 6.03 -2.28 -6.90
N ASN A 60 5.33 -1.56 -6.02
CA ASN A 60 4.26 -0.64 -6.39
C ASN A 60 4.42 0.67 -5.62
N TYR A 61 5.07 1.65 -6.23
CA TYR A 61 5.23 2.98 -5.65
C TYR A 61 3.95 3.80 -5.84
N LEU A 62 3.49 4.43 -4.77
CA LEU A 62 2.42 5.43 -4.76
C LEU A 62 2.95 6.71 -4.12
N ASN A 63 2.57 7.88 -4.65
CA ASN A 63 2.84 9.15 -4.01
C ASN A 63 1.94 9.35 -2.76
N ALA A 64 2.08 10.46 -2.04
CA ALA A 64 1.33 10.70 -0.81
C ALA A 64 -0.19 10.80 -1.04
N ALA A 65 -0.62 11.42 -2.15
CA ALA A 65 -2.03 11.56 -2.49
C ALA A 65 -2.68 10.20 -2.80
N ASP A 66 -2.04 9.41 -3.66
CA ASP A 66 -2.51 8.09 -4.07
C ASP A 66 -2.47 7.11 -2.88
N THR A 67 -1.44 7.21 -2.03
CA THR A 67 -1.34 6.41 -0.80
C THR A 67 -2.48 6.72 0.15
N LYS A 68 -2.86 8.00 0.29
CA LYS A 68 -4.00 8.42 1.12
C LYS A 68 -5.30 7.84 0.58
N GLU A 69 -5.57 8.00 -0.72
CA GLU A 69 -6.78 7.45 -1.34
C GLU A 69 -6.85 5.92 -1.19
N TYR A 70 -5.73 5.23 -1.38
CA TYR A 70 -5.65 3.78 -1.18
C TYR A 70 -6.01 3.37 0.25
N HIS A 71 -5.45 4.06 1.26
CA HIS A 71 -5.72 3.75 2.66
C HIS A 71 -7.17 4.05 3.05
N GLU A 72 -7.76 5.14 2.57
CA GLU A 72 -9.17 5.46 2.83
C GLU A 72 -10.09 4.35 2.31
N LYS A 73 -9.87 3.86 1.08
CA LYS A 73 -10.62 2.72 0.52
C LYS A 73 -10.42 1.44 1.33
N MET A 74 -9.18 1.15 1.74
CA MET A 74 -8.88 -0.02 2.55
C MET A 74 -9.54 0.05 3.93
N ILE A 75 -9.58 1.22 4.56
CA ILE A 75 -10.28 1.45 5.83
C ILE A 75 -11.77 1.19 5.66
N ASP A 76 -12.39 1.68 4.59
CA ASP A 76 -13.82 1.47 4.32
C ASP A 76 -14.15 -0.02 4.16
N VAL A 77 -13.36 -0.74 3.36
CA VAL A 77 -13.52 -2.19 3.18
C VAL A 77 -13.32 -2.93 4.50
N ASN A 78 -12.27 -2.60 5.26
CA ASN A 78 -11.98 -3.28 6.53
C ASN A 78 -13.07 -3.02 7.57
N ILE A 79 -13.54 -1.78 7.73
CA ILE A 79 -14.62 -1.45 8.68
C ILE A 79 -15.90 -2.20 8.31
N LYS A 80 -16.26 -2.23 7.02
CA LYS A 80 -17.43 -2.97 6.53
C LYS A 80 -17.31 -4.46 6.86
N THR A 81 -16.23 -5.10 6.42
CA THR A 81 -15.98 -6.53 6.62
C THR A 81 -15.95 -6.90 8.11
N PHE A 82 -15.26 -6.12 8.93
CA PHE A 82 -15.17 -6.39 10.37
C PHE A 82 -16.49 -6.23 11.11
N LYS A 83 -17.38 -5.35 10.65
CA LYS A 83 -18.76 -5.29 11.17
C LYS A 83 -19.58 -6.51 10.74
N GLU A 84 -19.49 -6.92 9.47
CA GLU A 84 -20.22 -8.07 8.93
C GLU A 84 -19.88 -9.37 9.65
N VAL A 85 -18.60 -9.58 10.01
CA VAL A 85 -18.15 -10.77 10.76
C VAL A 85 -18.28 -10.62 12.28
N GLY A 86 -18.84 -9.51 12.78
CA GLY A 86 -19.07 -9.26 14.20
C GLY A 86 -17.81 -8.97 15.03
N TYR A 87 -16.70 -8.63 14.39
CA TYR A 87 -15.47 -8.23 15.07
C TYR A 87 -15.57 -6.80 15.62
N LEU A 88 -16.13 -5.88 14.83
CA LEU A 88 -16.52 -4.54 15.27
C LEU A 88 -18.02 -4.53 15.60
N LYS A 89 -18.38 -3.95 16.74
CA LYS A 89 -19.76 -3.75 17.17
C LYS A 89 -20.39 -2.49 16.58
#